data_AF-A0A836EZK4-F1
#
_entry.id   AF-A0A836EZK4-F1
#
_cell.length_a   1.000
_cell.length_b   1.000
_cell.length_c   1.000
_cell.angle_alpha   90.00
_cell.angle_beta   90.00
_cell.angle_gamma   90.00
#
_symmetry.space_group_name_H-M   'P 1'
#
loop_
_entity.id
_entity.type
_entity.pdbx_description
1 polymer ?
#
loop_
_entity_poly.entity_id
_entity_poly.type
_entity_poly.pdbx_seq_one_letter_code
_entity_poly.pdbx_strand_id
1 'polypeptide(L)' 'MSTPIAKPQLRGLLTSQIKKNLASMLVISISAGLAYKIFVADKRKKRYAEFYKTYDAEKQLKIMNEAGLMQSYKPQKK' A
#
# COMPACT_ATOMS: atom_id res chain seq x y z
N MET A 1 -20.54 -47.18 26.98
CA MET A 1 -19.10 -47.53 27.05
C MET A 1 -18.30 -46.27 26.77
N SER A 2 -17.68 -45.67 27.79
CA SER A 2 -16.84 -44.47 27.65
C SER A 2 -15.52 -44.86 26.98
N THR A 3 -15.16 -44.22 25.87
CA THR A 3 -13.88 -44.44 25.19
C THR A 3 -12.76 -43.75 25.99
N PRO A 4 -11.67 -44.44 26.35
CA PRO A 4 -10.58 -43.82 27.11
C PRO A 4 -9.87 -42.74 26.27
N ILE A 5 -9.65 -41.57 26.88
CA ILE A 5 -8.91 -40.47 26.26
C ILE A 5 -7.43 -40.84 26.11
N ALA A 6 -6.89 -40.62 24.91
CA ALA A 6 -5.47 -40.80 24.64
C ALA A 6 -4.61 -39.77 25.41
N LYS A 7 -3.42 -40.18 25.86
CA LYS A 7 -2.57 -39.33 26.68
C LYS A 7 -2.07 -38.10 25.89
N PRO A 8 -2.31 -36.88 26.37
CA PRO A 8 -1.88 -35.67 25.67
C PRO A 8 -0.37 -35.43 25.81
N GLN A 9 0.17 -34.53 24.99
CA GLN A 9 1.55 -34.07 25.12
C GLN A 9 1.70 -33.21 26.38
N LEU A 10 2.62 -33.59 27.28
CA LEU A 10 2.85 -32.90 28.57
C LEU A 10 4.18 -32.14 28.65
N ARG A 11 5.02 -32.20 27.62
CA ARG A 11 6.36 -31.57 27.58
C ARG A 11 6.61 -30.86 26.26
N GLY A 12 7.47 -29.84 26.26
CA GLY A 12 7.86 -29.12 25.04
C GLY A 12 6.75 -28.29 24.39
N LEU A 13 5.68 -27.98 25.13
CA LEU A 13 4.53 -27.21 24.65
C LEU A 13 4.95 -25.82 24.16
N LEU A 14 5.83 -25.14 24.90
CA LEU A 14 6.35 -23.83 24.53
C LEU A 14 7.10 -23.86 23.21
N THR A 15 8.02 -24.80 23.02
CA THR A 15 8.81 -24.94 21.78
C THR A 15 7.91 -25.24 20.58
N SER A 16 6.88 -26.09 20.77
CA SER A 16 5.89 -26.37 19.72
C SER A 16 5.11 -25.12 19.32
N GLN A 17 4.69 -24.32 20.29
CA GLN A 17 3.97 -23.06 20.05
C GLN A 17 4.85 -22.04 19.32
N ILE A 18 6.10 -21.86 19.76
CA ILE A 18 7.04 -20.91 19.15
C ILE A 18 7.26 -21.26 17.67
N LYS A 19 7.45 -22.53 17.33
CA LYS A 19 7.64 -22.97 15.95
C LYS A 19 6.44 -22.63 15.06
N LYS A 20 5.22 -22.87 15.55
CA LYS A 20 3.97 -22.54 14.84
C LYS A 20 3.81 -21.03 14.64
N ASN A 21 4.06 -20.26 15.70
CA ASN A 21 3.97 -18.81 15.65
C ASN A 21 5.00 -18.21 14.69
N LEU A 22 6.23 -18.72 14.70
CA LEU A 22 7.30 -18.23 13.82
C LEU A 22 6.95 -18.42 12.34
N ALA A 23 6.46 -19.60 11.96
CA ALA A 23 6.00 -19.85 10.61
C ALA A 23 4.85 -18.90 10.22
N SER A 24 3.88 -18.72 11.12
CA SER A 24 2.73 -17.84 10.88
C SER A 24 3.14 -16.37 10.74
N MET A 25 4.04 -15.87 11.60
CA MET A 25 4.55 -14.50 11.56
C MET A 25 5.31 -14.21 10.27
N LEU A 26 6.09 -15.18 9.77
CA LEU A 26 6.81 -15.02 8.50
C LEU A 26 5.83 -14.81 7.34
N VAL A 27 4.79 -15.65 7.26
CA VAL A 27 3.78 -15.56 6.20
C VAL A 27 3.02 -14.24 6.27
N ILE A 28 2.61 -13.82 7.48
CA ILE A 28 1.85 -12.58 7.68
C ILE A 28 2.72 -11.35 7.34
N SER A 29 3.98 -11.33 7.76
CA SER A 29 4.86 -10.17 7.50
C SER A 29 5.15 -10.00 6.00
N ILE A 30 5.45 -11.09 5.29
CA ILE A 30 5.70 -11.06 3.85
C ILE A 30 4.44 -10.62 3.09
N SER A 31 3.28 -11.21 3.42
CA SER A 31 2.02 -10.86 2.76
C SER A 31 1.64 -9.40 2.99
N ALA A 32 1.80 -8.88 4.20
CA ALA A 32 1.57 -7.47 4.49
C ALA A 32 2.49 -6.54 3.68
N GLY A 33 3.79 -6.88 3.59
CA GLY A 33 4.75 -6.11 2.78
C GLY A 33 4.40 -6.09 1.29
N LEU A 34 4.03 -7.24 0.73
CA LEU A 34 3.60 -7.35 -0.66
C LEU A 34 2.29 -6.60 -0.92
N ALA A 35 1.31 -6.72 -0.01
CA ALA A 35 0.06 -5.99 -0.12
C ALA A 35 0.32 -4.48 -0.17
N TYR A 36 1.16 -3.95 0.72
CA TYR A 36 1.48 -2.52 0.71
C TYR A 36 2.18 -2.09 -0.58
N LYS A 37 3.15 -2.88 -1.06
CA LYS A 37 3.84 -2.60 -2.32
C LYS A 37 2.86 -2.49 -3.49
N ILE A 38 1.99 -3.49 -3.66
CA ILE A 38 1.09 -3.57 -4.82
C ILE A 38 -0.01 -2.51 -4.72
N PHE A 39 -0.69 -2.44 -3.57
CA PHE A 39 -1.89 -1.61 -3.44
C PHE A 39 -1.58 -0.14 -3.19
N VAL A 40 -0.42 0.20 -2.63
CA VAL A 40 -0.07 1.59 -2.30
C VAL A 40 1.06 2.08 -3.19
N ALA A 41 2.24 1.45 -3.11
CA ALA A 41 3.44 1.98 -3.76
C ALA A 41 3.31 1.96 -5.29
N ASP A 42 2.94 0.82 -5.87
CA ASP A 42 2.86 0.64 -7.32
C ASP A 42 1.68 1.43 -7.92
N LYS A 43 0.52 1.44 -7.24
CA LYS A 43 -0.60 2.32 -7.63
C LYS A 43 -0.20 3.80 -7.64
N ARG A 44 0.55 4.26 -6.65
CA ARG A 44 1.01 5.65 -6.59
C ARG A 44 1.94 5.95 -7.76
N LYS A 45 2.97 5.12 -7.98
CA LYS A 45 3.91 5.26 -9.11
C LYS A 45 3.18 5.30 -10.45
N LYS A 46 2.23 4.37 -10.66
CA LYS A 46 1.42 4.31 -11.89
C LYS A 46 0.61 5.58 -12.10
N ARG A 47 -0.03 6.12 -11.05
CA ARG A 47 -0.80 7.38 -11.13
C ARG A 47 0.07 8.56 -11.58
N TYR A 48 1.27 8.71 -11.01
CA TYR A 48 2.18 9.77 -11.43
C TYR A 48 2.62 9.58 -12.89
N ALA A 49 2.96 8.35 -13.28
CA ALA A 49 3.34 8.05 -14.66
C ALA A 49 2.19 8.34 -15.66
N GLU A 50 0.97 7.96 -15.33
CA GLU A 50 -0.22 8.23 -16.16
C GLU A 50 -0.51 9.73 -16.29
N PHE A 51 -0.35 10.49 -15.19
CA PHE A 51 -0.49 11.95 -15.23
C PHE A 51 0.50 12.57 -16.20
N TYR A 52 1.79 12.28 -16.03
CA TYR A 52 2.84 12.87 -16.88
C TYR A 52 2.82 12.38 -18.33
N LYS A 53 2.21 11.23 -18.62
CA LYS A 53 2.08 10.71 -19.99
C LYS A 53 1.29 11.65 -20.92
N THR A 54 0.33 12.39 -20.38
CA THR A 54 -0.58 13.26 -21.14
C THR A 54 -0.56 14.72 -20.67
N TYR A 55 0.35 15.05 -19.75
CA TYR A 55 0.44 16.37 -19.16
C TYR A 55 1.09 17.36 -20.13
N ASP A 56 0.34 18.41 -20.47
CA ASP A 56 0.83 19.57 -21.20
C ASP A 56 0.97 20.75 -20.23
N ALA A 57 2.22 21.16 -19.99
CA ALA A 57 2.54 22.20 -19.04
C ALA A 57 2.03 23.59 -19.48
N GLU A 58 2.09 23.90 -20.77
CA GLU A 58 1.70 25.22 -21.29
C GLU A 58 0.18 25.38 -21.22
N LYS A 59 -0.56 24.33 -21.56
CA LYS A 59 -2.02 24.31 -21.44
C LYS A 59 -2.48 24.55 -20.00
N GLN A 60 -1.84 23.88 -19.04
CA GLN A 60 -2.21 24.01 -17.62
C GLN A 60 -1.80 25.38 -17.06
N LEU A 61 -0.65 25.90 -17.46
CA LEU A 61 -0.23 27.26 -17.13
C LEU A 61 -1.25 28.28 -17.67
N LYS A 62 -1.68 28.14 -18.93
CA LYS A 62 -2.69 29.01 -19.52
C LYS A 62 -3.99 29.03 -18.71
N ILE A 63 -4.47 27.86 -18.27
CA ILE A 63 -5.65 27.75 -17.40
C ILE A 63 -5.43 28.50 -16.07
N MET A 64 -4.27 28.35 -15.44
CA MET A 64 -3.94 29.05 -14.19
C MET A 64 -3.83 30.57 -14.36
N ASN A 65 -3.25 31.00 -15.48
CA ASN A 65 -3.11 32.39 -15.88
C ASN A 65 -4.47 33.06 -16.11
N GLU A 66 -5.35 32.41 -16.87
CA GLU A 66 -6.71 32.89 -17.15
C GLU A 66 -7.56 32.92 -15.87
N ALA A 67 -7.34 31.98 -14.94
CA ALA A 67 -7.95 31.98 -13.61
C ALA A 67 -7.38 33.07 -12.68
N GLY A 68 -6.36 33.82 -13.10
CA GLY A 68 -5.74 34.89 -12.31
C GLY A 68 -4.94 34.40 -11.09
N LEU A 69 -4.50 33.14 -11.09
CA LEU A 69 -3.74 32.56 -9.97
C LEU A 69 -2.27 32.98 -9.98
N MET A 70 -1.76 33.40 -11.13
CA MET A 70 -0.36 33.76 -11.33
C MET A 70 -0.16 35.26 -11.13
N GLN A 71 0.66 35.65 -10.17
CA GLN A 71 0.98 37.06 -9.91
C GLN A 71 1.80 37.72 -11.04
N SER A 72 2.60 36.91 -11.74
CA SER A 72 3.42 37.34 -12.89
C SER A 72 2.61 37.58 -14.16
N TYR A 73 1.37 37.10 -14.22
CA TYR A 73 0.50 37.22 -15.39
C TYR A 73 -0.79 37.94 -15.02
N LYS A 74 -1.04 39.10 -15.64
CA LYS A 74 -2.32 39.79 -15.48
C LYS A 74 -3.32 39.19 -16.46
N PRO A 75 -4.38 38.50 -16.00
CA PRO A 75 -5.39 37.96 -16.89
C PRO A 75 -6.02 39.09 -17.71
N GLN A 76 -6.22 38.86 -19.00
CA GLN A 76 -6.94 39.81 -19.83
C GLN A 76 -8.39 39.89 -19.31
N LYS A 77 -8.81 41.08 -18.85
CA LYS A 77 -10.22 41.33 -18.49
C LYS A 77 -11.07 41.00 -19.72
N LYS A 78 -12.00 40.06 -19.58
CA LYS A 78 -13.14 39.95 -20.49
C LYS A 78 -14.03 41.19 -20.38
#